data_AF-A0A2N1NA13-F1
#
_entry.id   AF-A0A2N1NA13-F1
#
_cell.length_a   1.000
_cell.length_b   1.000
_cell.length_c   1.000
_cell.angle_alpha   90.00
_cell.angle_beta   90.00
_cell.angle_gamma   90.00
#
_symmetry.space_group_name_H-M   'P 1'
#
loop_
_entity.id
_entity.type
_entity.pdbx_description
1 polymer ?
#
loop_
_entity_poly.entity_id
_entity_poly.type
_entity_poly.pdbx_seq_one_letter_code
_entity_poly.pdbx_strand_id
1 'polypeptide(L)'
;MTSVTLNFLVVGEDPYEKTLPVDIDINKNIGALKKTIKNDIDKSVSVRDLKLFRVDIPLGSTRDKDVIARLKTGEFSVGLKMNNNLQKISDHFSTKPVNTNLHILVQLPTVTIVSTGSSSKRNYEEECINTMAKFYLNEKLRQKEFHELIRKLLAKDVKVLVLDDKSSNDRTLELDFHSYSILYLLIKIKNEIGTGKCDPIIQAAASYAKFYTQEKNQKLLKVCNLPCFIIGLAGPWICILEAVYVEKPLVEPLTSFEPLIFTNDRIHLNKIARLFKALSLGCERLKKYYNALPSFVLNTVDHQRFFPFIRKFHEINFDYKEKLFDNPRKLLWKAETQGENRLTIVIKFTHSYNKKAHELCHSIGKAPRLLCVSSAHTMHMIIMEYVDGQKLCDCCDLKGSEYKRIIKDIEEAVDLLHKNSIVFADLRDSNILVIKNEDEYHEMLVDFDWAGEDNKNLYPAFMNADINWPTEAEDNKVLKKEHDIHWLDVLKRKYLNEVKEMPTIEVEEILITEVKEMFAYY
;
A
#
# COMPACT_ATOMS: atom_id res chain seq x y z
N MET A 1 -42.52 -4.02 57.91
CA MET A 1 -42.75 -4.30 56.48
C MET A 1 -41.98 -5.57 56.15
N THR A 2 -42.63 -6.66 55.74
CA THR A 2 -41.95 -7.95 55.49
C THR A 2 -41.55 -8.13 54.03
N SER A 3 -42.19 -7.42 53.10
CA SER A 3 -41.87 -7.40 51.67
C SER A 3 -42.00 -5.99 51.09
N VAL A 4 -41.33 -5.76 49.96
CA VAL A 4 -41.36 -4.51 49.19
C VAL A 4 -41.55 -4.82 47.71
N THR A 5 -42.34 -3.99 47.02
CA THR A 5 -42.48 -3.99 45.56
C THR A 5 -41.51 -2.96 44.99
N LEU A 6 -40.60 -3.39 44.11
CA LEU A 6 -39.62 -2.56 43.45
C LEU A 6 -39.91 -2.55 41.95
N ASN A 7 -39.73 -1.40 41.31
CA ASN A 7 -39.93 -1.25 39.87
C ASN A 7 -38.56 -1.26 39.22
N PHE A 8 -38.35 -2.13 38.25
CA PHE A 8 -37.08 -2.26 37.55
C PHE A 8 -37.22 -2.07 36.04
N LEU A 9 -36.13 -1.66 35.40
CA LEU A 9 -36.04 -1.45 33.95
C LEU A 9 -34.66 -1.89 33.45
N VAL A 10 -34.60 -2.48 32.26
CA VAL A 10 -33.31 -2.78 31.61
C VAL A 10 -32.77 -1.52 30.91
N VAL A 11 -31.48 -1.22 31.10
CA VAL A 11 -30.84 -0.04 30.49
C VAL A 11 -31.00 -0.06 28.97
N GLY A 12 -31.44 1.07 28.40
CA GLY A 12 -31.72 1.22 26.97
C GLY A 12 -33.19 1.02 26.59
N GLU A 13 -34.01 0.44 27.48
CA GLU A 13 -35.44 0.28 27.25
C GLU A 13 -36.24 1.55 27.59
N ASP A 14 -37.48 1.61 27.09
CA ASP A 14 -38.38 2.72 27.39
C ASP A 14 -39.03 2.56 28.78
N PRO A 15 -38.82 3.50 29.72
CA PRO A 15 -39.31 3.39 31.10
C PRO A 15 -40.84 3.33 31.21
N TYR A 16 -41.59 3.88 30.27
CA TYR A 16 -43.06 3.90 30.35
C TYR A 16 -43.71 2.65 29.77
N GLU A 17 -42.96 1.85 29.00
CA GLU A 17 -43.48 0.66 28.33
C GLU A 17 -42.91 -0.65 28.89
N LYS A 18 -41.70 -0.60 29.49
CA LYS A 18 -40.92 -1.79 29.86
C LYS A 18 -40.57 -1.89 31.34
N THR A 19 -40.99 -0.92 32.18
CA THR A 19 -40.79 -1.03 33.63
C THR A 19 -41.68 -2.14 34.20
N LEU A 20 -41.08 -3.02 34.99
CA LEU A 20 -41.76 -4.17 35.59
C LEU A 20 -41.65 -4.14 37.13
N PRO A 21 -42.69 -4.56 37.86
CA PRO A 21 -42.64 -4.69 39.31
C PRO A 21 -42.01 -6.02 39.72
N VAL A 22 -41.31 -6.04 40.85
CA VAL A 22 -40.80 -7.24 41.51
C VAL A 22 -41.06 -7.18 43.02
N ASP A 23 -41.74 -8.19 43.56
CA ASP A 23 -41.98 -8.33 44.99
C ASP A 23 -40.86 -9.14 45.65
N ILE A 24 -40.31 -8.61 46.75
CA ILE A 24 -39.23 -9.29 47.48
C ILE A 24 -39.30 -9.02 48.98
N ASP A 25 -39.00 -10.06 49.79
CA ASP A 25 -38.86 -9.93 51.24
C ASP A 25 -37.62 -9.08 51.59
N ILE A 26 -37.79 -8.10 52.48
CA ILE A 26 -36.73 -7.13 52.82
C ILE A 26 -35.50 -7.77 53.48
N ASN A 27 -35.65 -8.95 54.08
CA ASN A 27 -34.58 -9.70 54.73
C ASN A 27 -33.79 -10.59 53.75
N LYS A 28 -34.26 -10.73 52.51
CA LYS A 28 -33.51 -11.42 51.45
C LYS A 28 -32.33 -10.56 51.01
N ASN A 29 -31.39 -11.18 50.32
CA ASN A 29 -30.18 -10.52 49.84
C ASN A 29 -30.29 -10.09 48.37
N ILE A 30 -29.35 -9.26 47.91
CA ILE A 30 -29.30 -8.79 46.52
C ILE A 30 -29.19 -9.97 45.53
N GLY A 31 -28.53 -11.06 45.91
CA GLY A 31 -28.48 -12.28 45.10
C GLY A 31 -29.87 -12.87 44.82
N ALA A 32 -30.75 -12.89 45.82
CA ALA A 32 -32.14 -13.31 45.65
C ALA A 32 -32.91 -12.37 44.72
N LEU A 33 -32.72 -11.05 44.85
CA LEU A 33 -33.32 -10.05 43.95
C LEU A 33 -32.91 -10.25 42.49
N LYS A 34 -31.62 -10.46 42.23
CA LYS A 34 -31.12 -10.75 40.88
C LYS A 34 -31.75 -12.02 40.31
N LYS A 35 -31.99 -13.04 41.15
CA LYS A 35 -32.63 -14.29 40.72
C LYS A 35 -34.10 -14.07 40.36
N THR A 36 -34.82 -13.26 41.13
CA THR A 36 -36.22 -12.92 40.84
C THR A 36 -36.32 -12.10 39.56
N ILE A 37 -35.57 -11.00 39.44
CA ILE A 37 -35.53 -10.16 38.24
C ILE A 37 -35.15 -10.98 37.01
N LYS A 38 -34.19 -11.91 37.13
CA LYS A 38 -33.79 -12.79 36.02
C LYS A 38 -34.98 -13.52 35.39
N ASN A 39 -35.94 -13.97 36.18
CA ASN A 39 -37.08 -14.75 35.66
C ASN A 39 -37.95 -13.92 34.71
N ASP A 40 -37.96 -12.60 34.87
CA ASP A 40 -38.77 -11.65 34.10
C ASP A 40 -38.00 -11.03 32.92
N ILE A 41 -36.70 -11.31 32.78
CA ILE A 41 -35.84 -10.89 31.66
C ILE A 41 -35.32 -12.11 30.87
N ASP A 42 -34.54 -11.87 29.81
CA ASP A 42 -33.99 -12.93 28.95
C ASP A 42 -33.28 -14.06 29.75
N LYS A 43 -33.77 -15.30 29.59
CA LYS A 43 -33.28 -16.50 30.28
C LYS A 43 -31.82 -16.82 29.96
N SER A 44 -31.28 -16.30 28.86
CA SER A 44 -29.92 -16.54 28.36
C SER A 44 -28.81 -15.93 29.24
N VAL A 45 -29.13 -14.94 30.07
CA VAL A 45 -28.14 -14.19 30.87
C VAL A 45 -27.91 -14.84 32.25
N SER A 46 -26.66 -15.03 32.66
CA SER A 46 -26.34 -15.53 34.00
C SER A 46 -26.68 -14.51 35.09
N VAL A 47 -27.29 -14.96 36.20
CA VAL A 47 -27.63 -14.12 37.37
C VAL A 47 -26.40 -13.37 37.92
N ARG A 48 -25.22 -13.97 37.79
CA ARG A 48 -23.96 -13.39 38.30
C ARG A 48 -23.53 -12.14 37.51
N ASP A 49 -23.94 -12.06 36.26
CA ASP A 49 -23.49 -11.03 35.33
C ASP A 49 -24.45 -9.82 35.27
N LEU A 50 -25.61 -9.94 35.93
CA LEU A 50 -26.55 -8.83 36.12
C LEU A 50 -25.95 -7.79 37.08
N LYS A 51 -25.87 -6.54 36.61
CA LYS A 51 -25.53 -5.38 37.43
C LYS A 51 -26.82 -4.63 37.76
N LEU A 52 -27.06 -4.43 39.05
CA LEU A 52 -28.20 -3.66 39.56
C LEU A 52 -27.72 -2.32 40.11
N PHE A 53 -28.46 -1.27 39.82
CA PHE A 53 -28.27 0.06 40.37
C PHE A 53 -29.54 0.50 41.06
N ARG A 54 -29.44 0.88 42.33
CA ARG A 54 -30.53 1.52 43.06
C ARG A 54 -30.67 2.94 42.53
N VAL A 55 -31.88 3.29 42.14
CA VAL A 55 -32.27 4.63 41.69
C VAL A 55 -33.56 5.05 42.39
N ASP A 56 -33.89 6.33 42.29
CA ASP A 56 -35.16 6.89 42.73
C ASP A 56 -35.60 7.93 41.70
N ILE A 57 -36.13 7.44 40.57
CA ILE A 57 -36.50 8.29 39.43
C ILE A 57 -38.03 8.37 39.35
N PRO A 58 -38.63 9.56 39.56
CA PRO A 58 -40.06 9.74 39.36
C PRO A 58 -40.41 9.57 37.88
N LEU A 59 -41.28 8.61 37.55
CA LEU A 59 -41.79 8.45 36.19
C LEU A 59 -43.08 9.26 35.98
N GLY A 60 -43.89 9.45 37.03
CA GLY A 60 -45.15 10.21 36.95
C GLY A 60 -46.19 9.57 36.04
N SER A 61 -47.33 10.26 35.84
CA SER A 61 -48.43 9.80 34.97
C SER A 61 -48.31 10.29 33.52
N THR A 62 -47.40 11.22 33.24
CA THR A 62 -47.18 11.81 31.92
C THR A 62 -45.76 11.52 31.42
N ARG A 63 -45.64 11.15 30.15
CA ARG A 63 -44.36 10.75 29.53
C ARG A 63 -43.37 11.90 29.45
N ASP A 64 -42.24 11.79 30.14
CA ASP A 64 -41.14 12.76 30.14
C ASP A 64 -40.04 12.35 29.14
N LYS A 65 -39.80 13.18 28.12
CA LYS A 65 -38.81 12.90 27.06
C LYS A 65 -37.36 12.99 27.53
N ASP A 66 -37.08 13.83 28.52
CA ASP A 66 -35.73 14.02 29.05
C ASP A 66 -35.33 12.83 29.92
N VAL A 67 -36.28 12.26 30.67
CA VAL A 67 -36.09 11.01 31.42
C VAL A 67 -35.79 9.84 30.46
N ILE A 68 -36.50 9.74 29.34
CA ILE A 68 -36.27 8.70 28.33
C ILE A 68 -34.88 8.84 27.69
N ALA A 69 -34.49 10.05 27.29
CA ALA A 69 -33.19 10.30 26.68
C ALA A 69 -32.05 9.91 27.63
N ARG A 70 -32.15 10.30 28.91
CA ARG A 70 -31.16 9.97 29.95
C ARG A 70 -31.05 8.46 30.21
N LEU A 71 -32.17 7.74 30.19
CA LEU A 71 -32.17 6.28 30.41
C LEU A 71 -31.65 5.48 29.20
N LYS A 72 -31.68 6.07 27.99
CA LYS A 72 -31.18 5.45 26.75
C LYS A 72 -29.69 5.64 26.50
N THR A 73 -29.10 6.77 26.90
CA THR A 73 -27.66 7.07 26.65
C THR A 73 -26.71 6.36 27.61
N GLY A 74 -27.21 5.81 28.72
CA GLY A 74 -26.40 5.07 29.70
C GLY A 74 -25.44 5.93 30.53
N GLU A 75 -25.55 7.26 30.46
CA GLU A 75 -24.83 8.19 31.33
C GLU A 75 -25.40 8.13 32.76
N PHE A 76 -24.79 7.32 33.64
CA PHE A 76 -25.22 7.28 35.04
C PHE A 76 -24.09 7.67 36.00
N SER A 77 -24.16 8.92 36.46
CA SER A 77 -23.57 9.42 37.70
C SER A 77 -24.58 9.44 38.87
N VAL A 78 -25.75 8.78 38.76
CA VAL A 78 -26.89 9.02 39.69
C VAL A 78 -27.45 7.76 40.39
N GLY A 79 -26.94 6.55 40.12
CA GLY A 79 -27.42 5.32 40.76
C GLY A 79 -26.41 4.68 41.71
N LEU A 80 -26.83 4.23 42.89
CA LEU A 80 -25.97 3.48 43.81
C LEU A 80 -25.86 2.02 43.33
N LYS A 81 -24.67 1.61 42.89
CA LYS A 81 -24.43 0.24 42.44
C LYS A 81 -24.59 -0.75 43.60
N MET A 82 -25.47 -1.73 43.43
CA MET A 82 -25.72 -2.80 44.40
C MET A 82 -24.73 -3.96 44.14
N ASN A 83 -23.47 -3.76 44.55
CA ASN A 83 -22.34 -4.61 44.14
C ASN A 83 -22.09 -5.84 45.04
N ASN A 84 -22.68 -5.91 46.23
CA ASN A 84 -22.51 -7.02 47.17
C ASN A 84 -23.77 -7.89 47.23
N ASN A 85 -23.67 -9.13 46.74
CA ASN A 85 -24.80 -10.06 46.69
C ASN A 85 -25.31 -10.50 48.08
N LEU A 86 -24.55 -10.29 49.15
CA LEU A 86 -24.90 -10.65 50.53
C LEU A 86 -25.62 -9.55 51.30
N GLN A 87 -25.60 -8.30 50.82
CA GLN A 87 -26.34 -7.21 51.43
C GLN A 87 -27.84 -7.49 51.37
N LYS A 88 -28.56 -7.14 52.43
CA LYS A 88 -30.01 -7.27 52.50
C LYS A 88 -30.68 -6.22 51.64
N ILE A 89 -31.90 -6.49 51.20
CA ILE A 89 -32.73 -5.48 50.52
C ILE A 89 -32.97 -4.29 51.45
N SER A 90 -33.16 -4.52 52.75
CA SER A 90 -33.28 -3.47 53.77
C SER A 90 -32.10 -2.50 53.83
N ASP A 91 -30.89 -2.93 53.42
CA ASP A 91 -29.70 -2.07 53.43
C ASP A 91 -29.78 -0.98 52.34
N HIS A 92 -30.59 -1.23 51.30
CA HIS A 92 -30.80 -0.33 50.17
C HIS A 92 -32.18 0.33 50.20
N PHE A 93 -33.19 -0.35 50.75
CA PHE A 93 -34.57 0.13 50.83
C PHE A 93 -35.05 0.04 52.28
N SER A 94 -34.53 0.93 53.13
CA SER A 94 -34.87 0.99 54.56
C SER A 94 -36.26 1.56 54.83
N THR A 95 -36.79 2.36 53.89
CA THR A 95 -38.17 2.89 53.89
C THR A 95 -38.94 2.35 52.69
N LYS A 96 -40.27 2.38 52.78
CA LYS A 96 -41.13 1.99 51.66
C LYS A 96 -40.92 2.97 50.50
N PRO A 97 -40.45 2.51 49.33
CA PRO A 97 -40.22 3.40 48.21
C PRO A 97 -41.53 3.79 47.51
N VAL A 98 -41.52 4.90 46.78
CA VAL A 98 -42.71 5.47 46.14
C VAL A 98 -43.09 4.60 44.93
N ASN A 99 -44.26 3.98 44.96
CA ASN A 99 -44.67 2.97 43.97
C ASN A 99 -44.73 3.45 42.49
N THR A 100 -44.72 4.76 42.24
CA THR A 100 -44.67 5.35 40.89
C THR A 100 -43.26 5.62 40.37
N ASN A 101 -42.22 5.37 41.18
CA ASN A 101 -40.84 5.63 40.80
C ASN A 101 -40.19 4.39 40.21
N LEU A 102 -39.19 4.60 39.36
CA LEU A 102 -38.24 3.54 39.00
C LEU A 102 -37.25 3.39 40.15
N HIS A 103 -37.06 2.15 40.60
CA HIS A 103 -36.29 1.81 41.80
C HIS A 103 -34.95 1.11 41.46
N ILE A 104 -34.93 0.35 40.36
CA ILE A 104 -33.79 -0.46 39.95
C ILE A 104 -33.53 -0.30 38.46
N LEU A 105 -32.28 -0.02 38.09
CA LEU A 105 -31.81 -0.19 36.73
C LEU A 105 -30.99 -1.48 36.61
N VAL A 106 -31.35 -2.28 35.60
CA VAL A 106 -30.72 -3.56 35.29
C VAL A 106 -29.84 -3.37 34.06
N GLN A 107 -28.53 -3.56 34.22
CA GLN A 107 -27.60 -3.57 33.10
C GLN A 107 -27.24 -5.02 32.77
N LEU A 108 -27.63 -5.47 31.57
CA LEU A 108 -27.26 -6.78 31.03
C LEU A 108 -25.76 -6.81 30.69
N PRO A 109 -25.09 -7.96 30.79
CA PRO A 109 -23.76 -8.13 30.23
C PRO A 109 -23.83 -7.90 28.73
N THR A 110 -22.90 -7.10 28.20
CA THR A 110 -22.78 -6.86 26.77
C THR A 110 -22.54 -8.19 26.07
N VAL A 111 -23.52 -8.67 25.30
CA VAL A 111 -23.43 -9.94 24.58
C VAL A 111 -22.32 -9.82 23.54
N THR A 112 -21.18 -10.44 23.84
CA THR A 112 -20.22 -10.85 22.82
C THR A 112 -20.76 -12.18 22.31
N ILE A 113 -21.15 -12.27 21.04
CA ILE A 113 -21.58 -13.55 20.47
C ILE A 113 -20.34 -14.45 20.43
N VAL A 114 -20.23 -15.35 21.41
CA VAL A 114 -19.21 -16.39 21.45
C VAL A 114 -19.78 -17.60 20.71
N SER A 115 -19.27 -17.85 19.51
CA SER A 115 -19.38 -19.17 18.89
C SER A 115 -18.67 -20.18 19.80
N THR A 116 -19.40 -21.22 20.17
CA THR A 116 -18.86 -22.33 20.94
C THR A 116 -17.83 -23.10 20.11
N GLY A 117 -16.54 -23.01 20.49
CA GLY A 117 -15.51 -23.89 19.96
C GLY A 117 -14.08 -23.33 19.98
N SER A 118 -13.36 -23.65 21.05
CA SER A 118 -11.88 -23.63 21.19
C SER A 118 -11.15 -22.31 21.49
N SER A 119 -10.37 -22.37 22.57
CA SER A 119 -9.16 -21.58 22.90
C SER A 119 -9.19 -20.04 22.84
N SER A 120 -9.20 -19.42 24.02
CA SER A 120 -8.21 -18.41 24.45
C SER A 120 -7.39 -17.71 23.33
N LYS A 121 -8.00 -16.78 22.59
CA LYS A 121 -7.39 -15.61 21.95
C LYS A 121 -8.52 -14.79 21.33
N ARG A 122 -8.81 -13.60 21.86
CA ARG A 122 -9.49 -12.59 21.04
C ARG A 122 -8.57 -12.34 19.85
N ASN A 123 -9.09 -12.46 18.62
CA ASN A 123 -8.29 -12.24 17.42
C ASN A 123 -7.87 -10.76 17.45
N TYR A 124 -6.56 -10.49 17.42
CA TYR A 124 -6.00 -9.14 17.53
C TYR A 124 -6.62 -8.19 16.48
N GLU A 125 -6.90 -8.74 15.30
CA GLU A 125 -7.53 -8.10 14.16
C GLU A 125 -8.95 -7.61 14.47
N GLU A 126 -9.74 -8.44 15.15
CA GLU A 126 -11.10 -8.09 15.54
C GLU A 126 -11.08 -6.97 16.60
N GLU A 127 -10.13 -7.02 17.54
CA GLU A 127 -9.91 -5.93 18.49
C GLU A 127 -9.51 -4.64 17.75
N CYS A 128 -8.59 -4.72 16.79
CA CYS A 128 -8.18 -3.56 15.98
C CYS A 128 -9.35 -2.94 15.22
N ILE A 129 -10.11 -3.78 14.50
CA ILE A 129 -11.26 -3.34 13.70
C ILE A 129 -12.30 -2.67 14.61
N ASN A 130 -12.71 -3.34 15.68
CA ASN A 130 -13.73 -2.80 16.58
C ASN A 130 -13.27 -1.53 17.30
N THR A 131 -11.97 -1.37 17.54
CA THR A 131 -11.44 -0.19 18.21
C THR A 131 -11.27 0.97 17.25
N MET A 132 -10.72 0.75 16.05
CA MET A 132 -10.48 1.83 15.08
C MET A 132 -11.75 2.29 14.36
N ALA A 133 -12.78 1.44 14.27
CA ALA A 133 -14.09 1.80 13.73
C ALA A 133 -14.89 2.78 14.61
N LYS A 134 -14.49 3.00 15.88
CA LYS A 134 -15.18 3.93 16.78
C LYS A 134 -14.97 5.38 16.35
N PHE A 135 -15.94 6.22 16.68
CA PHE A 135 -15.79 7.67 16.63
C PHE A 135 -14.97 8.15 17.83
N TYR A 136 -14.02 9.05 17.57
CA TYR A 136 -13.20 9.68 18.60
C TYR A 136 -13.41 11.18 18.59
N LEU A 137 -13.61 11.76 19.77
CA LEU A 137 -13.84 13.21 19.92
C LEU A 137 -12.65 14.05 19.42
N ASN A 138 -11.43 13.51 19.48
CA ASN A 138 -10.23 14.18 18.99
C ASN A 138 -9.11 13.18 18.66
N GLU A 139 -8.12 13.67 17.90
CA GLU A 139 -6.97 12.92 17.41
C GLU A 139 -6.18 12.22 18.54
N LYS A 140 -6.03 12.88 19.71
CA LYS A 140 -5.26 12.33 20.84
C LYS A 140 -5.88 11.05 21.40
N LEU A 141 -7.21 10.98 21.46
CA LEU A 141 -7.91 9.77 21.93
C LEU A 141 -7.73 8.62 20.96
N ARG A 142 -7.87 8.87 19.64
CA ARG A 142 -7.63 7.85 18.61
C ARG A 142 -6.18 7.37 18.64
N GLN A 143 -5.22 8.29 18.75
CA GLN A 143 -3.79 7.99 18.89
C GLN A 143 -3.50 7.08 20.08
N LYS A 144 -4.13 7.33 21.23
CA LYS A 144 -3.95 6.52 22.43
C LYS A 144 -4.40 5.08 22.21
N GLU A 145 -5.60 4.88 21.67
CA GLU A 145 -6.12 3.53 21.41
C GLU A 145 -5.30 2.79 20.35
N PHE A 146 -4.92 3.46 19.26
CA PHE A 146 -4.09 2.84 18.23
C PHE A 146 -2.70 2.48 18.73
N HIS A 147 -2.13 3.31 19.62
CA HIS A 147 -0.84 3.01 20.23
C HIS A 147 -0.89 1.71 21.04
N GLU A 148 -1.94 1.48 21.85
CA GLU A 148 -2.07 0.21 22.58
C GLU A 148 -2.20 -0.99 21.66
N LEU A 149 -2.88 -0.86 20.51
CA LEU A 149 -2.95 -1.91 19.51
C LEU A 149 -1.56 -2.24 18.94
N ILE A 150 -0.82 -1.23 18.48
CA ILE A 150 0.54 -1.46 17.93
C ILE A 150 1.48 -2.02 18.99
N ARG A 151 1.37 -1.57 20.24
CA ARG A 151 2.15 -2.10 21.38
C ARG A 151 1.93 -3.59 21.56
N LYS A 152 0.66 -4.05 21.47
CA LYS A 152 0.31 -5.48 21.51
C LYS A 152 0.85 -6.24 20.30
N LEU A 153 0.75 -5.68 19.09
CA LEU A 153 1.21 -6.32 17.85
C LEU A 153 2.71 -6.57 17.84
N LEU A 154 3.48 -5.57 18.27
CA LEU A 154 4.94 -5.57 18.18
C LEU A 154 5.61 -5.99 19.49
N ALA A 155 4.83 -6.21 20.56
CA ALA A 155 5.29 -6.47 21.91
C ALA A 155 6.34 -5.46 22.41
N LYS A 156 6.17 -4.18 22.04
CA LYS A 156 7.10 -3.09 22.33
C LYS A 156 6.39 -1.76 22.51
N ASP A 157 6.92 -0.92 23.39
CA ASP A 157 6.51 0.47 23.50
C ASP A 157 7.03 1.30 22.33
N VAL A 158 6.14 2.11 21.74
CA VAL A 158 6.47 3.02 20.67
C VAL A 158 6.72 4.41 21.26
N LYS A 159 7.85 5.04 20.91
CA LYS A 159 8.29 6.34 21.48
C LYS A 159 7.71 7.50 20.68
N VAL A 160 7.74 8.72 21.23
CA VAL A 160 7.44 9.95 20.48
C VAL A 160 8.75 10.49 19.92
N LEU A 161 8.83 10.74 18.62
CA LEU A 161 9.97 11.42 18.00
C LEU A 161 9.70 12.92 17.96
N VAL A 162 10.57 13.69 18.59
CA VAL A 162 10.62 15.16 18.49
C VAL A 162 11.91 15.53 17.79
N LEU A 163 11.82 16.26 16.68
CA LEU A 163 12.93 16.74 15.88
C LEU A 163 13.47 18.08 16.42
N ASP A 164 14.67 18.47 15.97
CA ASP A 164 15.40 19.65 16.46
C ASP A 164 14.61 20.97 16.28
N ASP A 165 13.72 21.03 15.29
CA ASP A 165 12.84 22.18 15.04
C ASP A 165 11.48 22.09 15.79
N LYS A 166 11.37 21.19 16.77
CA LYS A 166 10.18 20.90 17.59
C LYS A 166 9.01 20.23 16.83
N SER A 167 9.17 19.90 15.55
CA SER A 167 8.19 19.05 14.87
C SER A 167 8.23 17.63 15.44
N SER A 168 7.08 16.95 15.48
CA SER A 168 7.00 15.60 16.07
C SER A 168 6.11 14.65 15.27
N ASN A 169 6.51 13.39 15.30
CA ASN A 169 5.65 12.29 14.88
C ASN A 169 4.82 11.81 16.05
N ASP A 170 3.70 11.15 15.74
CA ASP A 170 2.83 10.68 16.79
C ASP A 170 3.56 9.56 17.53
N ARG A 171 4.11 8.58 16.81
CA ARG A 171 4.92 7.52 17.41
C ARG A 171 6.01 6.98 16.46
N THR A 172 7.12 6.48 16.98
CA THR A 172 8.25 5.85 16.27
C THR A 172 8.83 4.66 17.02
N LEU A 173 9.33 3.65 16.29
CA LEU A 173 10.28 2.69 16.84
C LEU A 173 11.68 2.99 16.30
N GLU A 174 12.58 3.15 17.26
CA GLU A 174 13.98 3.41 17.05
C GLU A 174 14.81 2.24 17.54
N LEU A 175 15.99 2.09 16.95
CA LEU A 175 17.02 1.19 17.41
C LEU A 175 18.35 1.94 17.48
N ASP A 176 19.09 1.69 18.56
CA ASP A 176 20.43 2.25 18.72
C ASP A 176 21.41 1.47 17.85
N PHE A 177 22.04 2.16 16.90
CA PHE A 177 23.15 1.65 16.11
C PHE A 177 24.39 2.50 16.40
N HIS A 178 25.25 2.00 17.29
CA HIS A 178 26.37 2.76 17.85
C HIS A 178 25.88 4.07 18.50
N SER A 179 26.38 5.22 18.04
CA SER A 179 25.99 6.56 18.51
C SER A 179 24.78 7.13 17.77
N TYR A 180 24.14 6.35 16.88
CA TYR A 180 23.02 6.81 16.06
C TYR A 180 21.71 6.13 16.46
N SER A 181 20.61 6.86 16.28
CA SER A 181 19.25 6.29 16.32
C SER A 181 18.79 6.01 14.89
N ILE A 182 18.33 4.79 14.63
CA ILE A 182 17.77 4.36 13.35
C ILE A 182 16.28 4.12 13.50
N LEU A 183 15.48 4.75 12.63
CA LEU A 183 14.05 4.51 12.48
C LEU A 183 13.82 3.25 11.61
N TYR A 184 13.06 2.30 12.14
CA TYR A 184 12.54 1.16 11.37
C TYR A 184 11.01 1.11 11.33
N LEU A 185 10.32 1.93 12.14
CA LEU A 185 8.89 2.15 12.07
C LEU A 185 8.54 3.61 12.42
N LEU A 186 7.73 4.26 11.60
CA LEU A 186 7.17 5.60 11.85
C LEU A 186 5.64 5.52 11.78
N ILE A 187 4.95 6.18 12.70
CA ILE A 187 3.48 6.16 12.77
C ILE A 187 2.96 7.59 12.79
N LYS A 188 2.00 7.86 11.89
CA LYS A 188 1.27 9.13 11.84
C LYS A 188 -0.23 8.91 11.73
N ILE A 189 -0.99 9.61 12.57
CA ILE A 189 -2.40 9.36 12.85
C ILE A 189 -3.16 10.68 12.74
N LYS A 190 -4.28 10.67 12.01
CA LYS A 190 -5.29 11.73 11.96
C LYS A 190 -6.62 11.22 12.50
N ASN A 191 -7.42 12.14 13.05
CA ASN A 191 -8.69 11.77 13.64
C ASN A 191 -9.66 11.18 12.61
N GLU A 192 -9.73 11.77 11.41
CA GLU A 192 -10.45 11.31 10.23
C GLU A 192 -9.73 11.75 8.94
N ILE A 193 -10.11 11.20 7.79
CA ILE A 193 -9.64 11.71 6.48
C ILE A 193 -10.08 13.17 6.33
N GLY A 194 -9.16 14.01 5.84
CA GLY A 194 -9.40 15.45 5.68
C GLY A 194 -9.30 16.27 6.98
N THR A 195 -9.03 15.62 8.13
CA THR A 195 -8.76 16.34 9.38
C THR A 195 -7.27 16.67 9.55
N GLY A 196 -7.00 17.79 10.22
CA GLY A 196 -5.66 18.34 10.31
C GLY A 196 -5.28 19.16 9.06
N LYS A 197 -4.06 19.69 9.04
CA LYS A 197 -3.57 20.53 7.93
C LYS A 197 -2.82 19.75 6.84
N CYS A 198 -2.64 18.45 7.02
CA CYS A 198 -1.85 17.60 6.13
C CYS A 198 -2.30 16.14 6.25
N ASP A 199 -2.23 15.42 5.14
CA ASP A 199 -2.44 13.99 5.07
C ASP A 199 -1.39 13.22 5.92
N PRO A 200 -1.77 12.12 6.63
CA PRO A 200 -0.84 11.40 7.49
C PRO A 200 0.33 10.75 6.75
N ILE A 201 0.14 10.24 5.53
CA ILE A 201 1.20 9.54 4.79
C ILE A 201 2.22 10.53 4.25
N ILE A 202 1.78 11.68 3.74
CA ILE A 202 2.66 12.77 3.28
C ILE A 202 3.43 13.35 4.47
N GLN A 203 2.75 13.62 5.58
CA GLN A 203 3.39 14.15 6.78
C GLN A 203 4.43 13.17 7.35
N ALA A 204 4.14 11.87 7.34
CA ALA A 204 5.07 10.84 7.79
C ALA A 204 6.30 10.71 6.87
N ALA A 205 6.10 10.70 5.55
CA ALA A 205 7.18 10.66 4.56
C ALA A 205 8.13 11.86 4.72
N ALA A 206 7.59 13.07 4.87
CA ALA A 206 8.37 14.28 5.13
C ALA A 206 9.15 14.18 6.45
N SER A 207 8.57 13.55 7.47
CA SER A 207 9.22 13.38 8.77
C SER A 207 10.35 12.34 8.74
N TYR A 208 10.19 11.26 7.98
CA TYR A 208 11.26 10.30 7.69
C TYR A 208 12.44 11.00 6.99
N ALA A 209 12.15 11.75 5.91
CA ALA A 209 13.15 12.50 5.17
C ALA A 209 13.93 13.44 6.09
N LYS A 210 13.19 14.25 6.85
CA LYS A 210 13.75 15.24 7.76
C LYS A 210 14.60 14.65 8.88
N PHE A 211 14.20 13.52 9.45
CA PHE A 211 14.99 12.86 10.48
C PHE A 211 16.39 12.52 9.96
N TYR A 212 16.49 11.93 8.77
CA TYR A 212 17.78 11.49 8.24
C TYR A 212 18.60 12.60 7.58
N THR A 213 17.99 13.70 7.12
CA THR A 213 18.73 14.86 6.59
C THR A 213 19.35 15.75 7.66
N GLN A 214 19.13 15.49 8.96
CA GLN A 214 19.81 16.21 10.03
C GLN A 214 21.33 15.98 10.00
N GLU A 215 22.12 16.99 10.34
CA GLU A 215 23.59 16.94 10.29
C GLU A 215 24.16 15.75 11.04
N LYS A 216 23.60 15.44 12.21
CA LYS A 216 23.99 14.29 13.04
C LYS A 216 23.88 12.95 12.31
N ASN A 217 23.05 12.83 11.28
CA ASN A 217 22.78 11.59 10.55
C ASN A 217 23.50 11.50 9.18
N GLN A 218 24.25 12.52 8.77
CA GLN A 218 24.90 12.55 7.45
C GLN A 218 25.82 11.35 7.17
N LYS A 219 26.47 10.81 8.21
CA LYS A 219 27.31 9.60 8.05
C LYS A 219 26.49 8.36 7.74
N LEU A 220 25.30 8.20 8.33
CA LEU A 220 24.41 7.08 8.04
C LEU A 220 23.94 7.09 6.59
N LEU A 221 23.63 8.27 6.05
CA LEU A 221 23.21 8.46 4.66
C LEU A 221 24.26 7.99 3.64
N LYS A 222 25.54 7.92 4.02
CA LYS A 222 26.61 7.49 3.10
C LYS A 222 26.78 5.97 3.05
N VAL A 223 26.18 5.24 4.00
CA VAL A 223 26.55 3.85 4.26
C VAL A 223 25.36 2.87 4.34
N CYS A 224 24.13 3.37 4.48
CA CYS A 224 22.94 2.53 4.63
C CYS A 224 21.73 3.15 3.93
N ASN A 225 20.91 2.32 3.27
CA ASN A 225 19.68 2.76 2.60
C ASN A 225 18.52 3.01 3.58
N LEU A 226 18.75 2.82 4.88
CA LEU A 226 17.83 3.20 5.98
C LEU A 226 16.36 2.75 5.78
N PRO A 227 16.10 1.49 5.39
CA PRO A 227 14.74 1.00 5.19
C PRO A 227 13.86 1.15 6.44
N CYS A 228 12.65 1.68 6.27
CA CYS A 228 11.71 1.95 7.35
C CYS A 228 10.27 1.69 6.90
N PHE A 229 9.46 1.07 7.76
CA PHE A 229 8.02 1.04 7.55
C PHE A 229 7.37 2.33 8.04
N ILE A 230 6.34 2.78 7.34
CA ILE A 230 5.53 3.92 7.75
C ILE A 230 4.07 3.47 7.84
N ILE A 231 3.41 3.79 8.94
CA ILE A 231 1.97 3.61 9.12
C ILE A 231 1.30 4.97 9.06
N GLY A 232 0.46 5.18 8.06
CA GLY A 232 -0.52 6.26 8.04
C GLY A 232 -1.88 5.76 8.50
N LEU A 233 -2.47 6.42 9.49
CA LEU A 233 -3.84 6.17 9.92
C LEU A 233 -4.65 7.46 9.80
N ALA A 234 -5.83 7.42 9.18
CA ALA A 234 -6.80 8.51 9.22
C ALA A 234 -8.18 7.92 9.51
N GLY A 235 -8.76 8.22 10.67
CA GLY A 235 -10.02 7.58 11.02
C GLY A 235 -9.86 6.06 11.17
N PRO A 236 -10.73 5.25 10.55
CA PRO A 236 -10.56 3.80 10.47
C PRO A 236 -9.66 3.34 9.30
N TRP A 237 -9.05 4.24 8.53
CA TRP A 237 -8.30 3.88 7.32
C TRP A 237 -6.81 3.76 7.61
N ILE A 238 -6.22 2.59 7.33
CA ILE A 238 -4.78 2.32 7.53
C ILE A 238 -4.06 2.15 6.20
N CYS A 239 -2.90 2.76 6.06
CA CYS A 239 -2.00 2.60 4.92
C CYS A 239 -0.59 2.27 5.42
N ILE A 240 0.04 1.27 4.82
CA ILE A 240 1.44 0.91 5.08
C ILE A 240 2.28 1.38 3.89
N LEU A 241 3.33 2.14 4.18
CA LEU A 241 4.34 2.54 3.21
C LEU A 241 5.69 1.96 3.63
N GLU A 242 6.58 1.85 2.66
CA GLU A 242 8.00 1.68 2.89
C GLU A 242 8.74 2.95 2.52
N ALA A 243 9.87 3.16 3.19
CA ALA A 243 10.77 4.26 2.92
C ALA A 243 12.21 3.73 2.86
N VAL A 244 12.96 4.20 1.87
CA VAL A 244 14.42 3.99 1.76
C VAL A 244 15.09 5.30 1.40
N TYR A 245 16.35 5.45 1.76
CA TYR A 245 17.18 6.61 1.46
C TYR A 245 18.31 6.24 0.49
N VAL A 246 18.13 6.59 -0.79
CA VAL A 246 19.16 6.47 -1.83
C VAL A 246 19.87 7.81 -1.99
N GLU A 247 19.76 8.48 -3.14
CA GLU A 247 20.16 9.89 -3.31
C GLU A 247 19.18 10.84 -2.62
N LYS A 248 17.90 10.48 -2.67
CA LYS A 248 16.78 11.15 -2.01
C LYS A 248 15.89 10.11 -1.30
N PRO A 249 15.06 10.54 -0.34
CA PRO A 249 14.02 9.68 0.22
C PRO A 249 13.10 9.15 -0.90
N LEU A 250 12.97 7.83 -0.99
CA LEU A 250 11.94 7.17 -1.77
C LEU A 250 10.95 6.58 -0.79
N VAL A 251 9.68 6.96 -0.92
CA VAL A 251 8.60 6.49 -0.05
C VAL A 251 7.46 6.04 -0.93
N GLU A 252 7.09 4.76 -0.82
CA GLU A 252 6.08 4.15 -1.69
C GLU A 252 5.05 3.38 -0.85
N PRO A 253 3.76 3.42 -1.25
CA PRO A 253 2.73 2.65 -0.57
C PRO A 253 2.90 1.15 -0.86
N LEU A 254 2.99 0.35 0.20
CA LEU A 254 2.90 -1.11 0.15
C LEU A 254 1.45 -1.60 0.14
N THR A 255 0.53 -0.80 0.67
CA THR A 255 -0.91 -1.06 0.65
C THR A 255 -1.65 0.20 0.22
N SER A 256 -2.88 0.03 -0.25
CA SER A 256 -3.85 1.13 -0.30
C SER A 256 -4.31 1.49 1.12
N PHE A 257 -5.18 2.48 1.24
CA PHE A 257 -5.91 2.72 2.49
C PHE A 257 -6.92 1.59 2.72
N GLU A 258 -6.57 0.67 3.61
CA GLU A 258 -7.40 -0.45 4.00
C GLU A 258 -8.35 -0.05 5.13
N PRO A 259 -9.66 -0.37 5.05
CA PRO A 259 -10.59 0.00 6.10
C PRO A 259 -10.49 -0.96 7.30
N LEU A 260 -10.24 -0.43 8.49
CA LEU A 260 -10.36 -1.13 9.78
C LEU A 260 -11.79 -1.01 10.32
N ILE A 261 -12.76 -1.41 9.51
CA ILE A 261 -14.19 -1.45 9.86
C ILE A 261 -14.71 -2.88 9.77
N PHE A 262 -15.73 -3.19 10.57
CA PHE A 262 -16.34 -4.50 10.51
C PHE A 262 -17.10 -4.64 9.19
N THR A 263 -16.72 -5.63 8.41
CA THR A 263 -17.44 -6.06 7.21
C THR A 263 -17.74 -7.56 7.35
N ASN A 264 -18.84 -8.02 6.75
CA ASN A 264 -19.09 -9.47 6.63
C ASN A 264 -18.23 -10.11 5.52
N ASP A 265 -17.17 -9.43 5.07
CA ASP A 265 -16.27 -9.91 4.01
C ASP A 265 -15.03 -10.58 4.64
N ARG A 266 -15.01 -11.90 4.57
CA ARG A 266 -13.88 -12.71 5.07
C ARG A 266 -12.59 -12.47 4.27
N ILE A 267 -12.68 -12.07 3.00
CA ILE A 267 -11.49 -11.78 2.17
C ILE A 267 -10.79 -10.55 2.74
N HIS A 268 -11.56 -9.50 3.04
CA HIS A 268 -11.06 -8.30 3.70
C HIS A 268 -10.49 -8.58 5.10
N LEU A 269 -11.21 -9.32 5.95
CA LEU A 269 -10.70 -9.68 7.29
C LEU A 269 -9.37 -10.44 7.22
N ASN A 270 -9.25 -11.39 6.29
CA ASN A 270 -8.00 -12.11 6.05
C ASN A 270 -6.89 -11.19 5.51
N LYS A 271 -7.24 -10.19 4.68
CA LYS A 271 -6.29 -9.19 4.18
C LYS A 271 -5.71 -8.36 5.34
N ILE A 272 -6.56 -7.90 6.27
CA ILE A 272 -6.14 -7.14 7.46
C ILE A 272 -5.26 -8.00 8.38
N ALA A 273 -5.62 -9.26 8.61
CA ALA A 273 -4.79 -10.19 9.39
C ALA A 273 -3.40 -10.38 8.79
N ARG A 274 -3.34 -10.62 7.47
CA ARG A 274 -2.07 -10.73 6.74
C ARG A 274 -1.26 -9.44 6.80
N LEU A 275 -1.91 -8.28 6.68
CA LEU A 275 -1.26 -6.97 6.76
C LEU A 275 -0.54 -6.81 8.10
N PHE A 276 -1.23 -7.00 9.23
CA PHE A 276 -0.61 -6.85 10.55
C PHE A 276 0.47 -7.90 10.81
N LYS A 277 0.25 -9.16 10.39
CA LYS A 277 1.26 -10.20 10.52
C LYS A 277 2.51 -9.91 9.69
N ALA A 278 2.34 -9.46 8.45
CA ALA A 278 3.44 -9.09 7.56
C ALA A 278 4.22 -7.89 8.10
N LEU A 279 3.53 -6.86 8.59
CA LEU A 279 4.17 -5.70 9.22
C LEU A 279 4.99 -6.10 10.46
N SER A 280 4.44 -6.94 11.33
CA SER A 280 5.14 -7.46 12.52
C SER A 280 6.42 -8.22 12.12
N LEU A 281 6.31 -9.17 11.19
CA LEU A 281 7.46 -9.92 10.68
C LEU A 281 8.48 -9.02 9.96
N GLY A 282 8.02 -8.02 9.21
CA GLY A 282 8.84 -7.03 8.53
C GLY A 282 9.66 -6.21 9.51
N CYS A 283 9.02 -5.65 10.54
CA CYS A 283 9.69 -4.91 11.61
C CYS A 283 10.74 -5.77 12.34
N GLU A 284 10.45 -7.04 12.61
CA GLU A 284 11.43 -7.96 13.21
C GLU A 284 12.62 -8.22 12.28
N ARG A 285 12.37 -8.38 10.97
CA ARG A 285 13.42 -8.56 9.96
C ARG A 285 14.30 -7.32 9.82
N LEU A 286 13.71 -6.13 9.76
CA LEU A 286 14.46 -4.87 9.75
C LEU A 286 15.30 -4.72 11.01
N LYS A 287 14.76 -5.06 12.19
CA LYS A 287 15.53 -5.05 13.43
C LYS A 287 16.75 -5.97 13.35
N LYS A 288 16.57 -7.21 12.85
CA LYS A 288 17.66 -8.18 12.67
C LYS A 288 18.69 -7.67 11.68
N TYR A 289 18.25 -7.07 10.57
CA TYR A 289 19.11 -6.45 9.58
C TYR A 289 19.99 -5.36 10.20
N TYR A 290 19.40 -4.38 10.90
CA TYR A 290 20.16 -3.30 11.55
C TYR A 290 21.12 -3.80 12.62
N ASN A 291 20.72 -4.80 13.41
CA ASN A 291 21.60 -5.44 14.40
C ASN A 291 22.77 -6.20 13.77
N ALA A 292 22.60 -6.69 12.54
CA ALA A 292 23.63 -7.44 11.81
C ALA A 292 24.56 -6.52 11.01
N LEU A 293 24.29 -5.21 10.91
CA LEU A 293 25.16 -4.28 10.21
C LEU A 293 26.52 -4.21 10.91
N PRO A 294 27.63 -4.54 10.21
CA PRO A 294 28.93 -4.51 10.85
C PRO A 294 29.38 -3.07 11.14
N SER A 295 30.12 -2.87 12.23
CA SER A 295 30.60 -1.55 12.65
C SER A 295 31.46 -0.84 11.60
N PHE A 296 32.18 -1.58 10.76
CA PHE A 296 33.01 -1.00 9.70
C PHE A 296 32.21 -0.34 8.58
N VAL A 297 30.90 -0.63 8.46
CA VAL A 297 30.02 -0.03 7.43
C VAL A 297 30.07 1.49 7.51
N LEU A 298 30.20 2.08 8.71
CA LEU A 298 30.33 3.53 8.89
C LEU A 298 31.57 4.15 8.22
N ASN A 299 32.56 3.33 7.85
CA ASN A 299 33.81 3.75 7.25
C ASN A 299 33.94 3.35 5.77
N THR A 300 32.97 2.63 5.21
CA THR A 300 33.00 2.13 3.83
C THR A 300 31.80 2.65 3.05
N VAL A 301 32.04 3.31 1.92
CA VAL A 301 30.98 3.73 1.00
C VAL A 301 30.79 2.63 -0.03
N ASP A 302 29.67 1.91 0.03
CA ASP A 302 29.27 1.01 -1.05
C ASP A 302 28.46 1.79 -2.10
N HIS A 303 29.08 2.08 -3.24
CA HIS A 303 28.42 2.76 -4.35
C HIS A 303 27.29 1.93 -4.97
N GLN A 304 27.27 0.60 -4.77
CA GLN A 304 26.21 -0.27 -5.28
C GLN A 304 24.87 -0.05 -4.57
N ARG A 305 24.86 0.61 -3.41
CA ARG A 305 23.65 0.90 -2.63
C ARG A 305 22.62 1.75 -3.39
N PHE A 306 23.06 2.50 -4.40
CA PHE A 306 22.21 3.37 -5.23
C PHE A 306 21.55 2.62 -6.40
N PHE A 307 21.89 1.35 -6.58
CA PHE A 307 21.38 0.48 -7.64
C PHE A 307 20.46 -0.60 -7.06
N PRO A 308 19.75 -1.37 -7.90
CA PRO A 308 18.95 -2.49 -7.43
C PRO A 308 19.78 -3.47 -6.59
N PHE A 309 19.18 -4.06 -5.55
CA PHE A 309 19.90 -4.90 -4.59
C PHE A 309 20.37 -6.24 -5.18
N ILE A 310 19.81 -6.68 -6.31
CA ILE A 310 20.16 -7.94 -6.97
C ILE A 310 21.47 -7.75 -7.72
N ARG A 311 22.51 -8.47 -7.31
CA ARG A 311 23.88 -8.33 -7.83
C ARG A 311 24.50 -9.65 -8.32
N LYS A 312 23.65 -10.65 -8.55
CA LYS A 312 24.07 -11.99 -8.95
C LYS A 312 23.00 -12.62 -9.85
N PHE A 313 23.45 -13.35 -10.87
CA PHE A 313 22.59 -14.24 -11.66
C PHE A 313 23.32 -15.58 -11.85
N HIS A 314 22.59 -16.68 -11.73
CA HIS A 314 23.20 -18.01 -11.59
C HIS A 314 24.28 -17.97 -10.50
N GLU A 315 25.54 -18.21 -10.87
CA GLU A 315 26.73 -18.15 -10.00
C GLU A 315 27.66 -16.97 -10.30
N ILE A 316 27.21 -16.00 -11.10
CA ILE A 316 28.01 -14.87 -11.56
C ILE A 316 27.58 -13.60 -10.82
N ASN A 317 28.51 -13.01 -10.08
CA ASN A 317 28.32 -11.70 -9.45
C ASN A 317 28.59 -10.59 -10.46
N PHE A 318 27.96 -9.44 -10.29
CA PHE A 318 28.20 -8.26 -11.11
C PHE A 318 28.08 -6.97 -10.27
N ASP A 319 28.66 -5.91 -10.81
CA ASP A 319 28.56 -4.57 -10.26
C ASP A 319 27.91 -3.65 -11.28
N TYR A 320 26.86 -2.95 -10.85
CA TYR A 320 26.24 -1.88 -11.62
C TYR A 320 27.23 -0.73 -11.83
N LYS A 321 27.19 -0.13 -13.01
CA LYS A 321 28.06 0.99 -13.37
C LYS A 321 27.27 2.28 -13.51
N GLU A 322 26.16 2.21 -14.24
CA GLU A 322 25.33 3.38 -14.52
C GLU A 322 23.90 2.98 -14.89
N LYS A 323 22.96 3.91 -14.70
CA LYS A 323 21.61 3.80 -15.24
C LYS A 323 21.63 4.35 -16.66
N LEU A 324 21.09 3.60 -17.62
CA LEU A 324 21.17 3.98 -19.04
C LEU A 324 20.20 5.11 -19.43
N PHE A 325 19.25 5.46 -18.56
CA PHE A 325 18.27 6.52 -18.80
C PHE A 325 17.97 7.30 -17.52
N ASP A 326 17.91 8.62 -17.63
CA ASP A 326 17.48 9.50 -16.54
C ASP A 326 15.99 9.34 -16.21
N ASN A 327 15.20 8.83 -17.17
CA ASN A 327 13.78 8.60 -16.97
C ASN A 327 13.55 7.58 -15.83
N PRO A 328 12.82 7.94 -14.75
CA PRO A 328 12.59 7.05 -13.62
C PRO A 328 11.81 5.79 -13.99
N ARG A 329 10.98 5.83 -15.04
CA ARG A 329 10.19 4.68 -15.51
C ARG A 329 11.00 3.66 -16.31
N LYS A 330 12.20 4.03 -16.80
CA LYS A 330 13.08 3.12 -17.53
C LYS A 330 14.03 2.43 -16.56
N LEU A 331 13.69 1.19 -16.20
CA LEU A 331 14.45 0.37 -15.26
C LEU A 331 15.52 -0.44 -16.01
N LEU A 332 16.53 0.27 -16.54
CA LEU A 332 17.62 -0.30 -17.33
C LEU A 332 18.99 0.21 -16.85
N TRP A 333 19.92 -0.70 -16.60
CA TRP A 333 21.25 -0.39 -16.10
C TRP A 333 22.33 -1.13 -16.87
N LYS A 334 23.51 -0.51 -16.96
CA LYS A 334 24.75 -1.15 -17.40
C LYS A 334 25.48 -1.71 -16.18
N ALA A 335 26.00 -2.92 -16.30
CA ALA A 335 26.78 -3.58 -15.27
C ALA A 335 27.97 -4.32 -15.88
N GLU A 336 28.91 -4.74 -15.03
CA GLU A 336 30.07 -5.55 -15.40
C GLU A 336 30.12 -6.79 -14.53
N THR A 337 30.30 -7.97 -15.14
CA THR A 337 30.47 -9.21 -14.36
C THR A 337 31.83 -9.22 -13.64
N GLN A 338 31.84 -9.83 -12.46
CA GLN A 338 33.06 -10.06 -11.71
C GLN A 338 33.78 -11.33 -12.21
N GLY A 339 35.10 -11.37 -12.09
CA GLY A 339 35.96 -12.49 -12.51
C GLY A 339 36.97 -12.10 -13.58
N GLU A 340 37.67 -13.09 -14.13
CA GLU A 340 38.68 -12.90 -15.19
C GLU A 340 38.04 -12.55 -16.54
N ASN A 341 36.92 -13.19 -16.86
CA ASN A 341 36.16 -12.94 -18.09
C ASN A 341 35.07 -11.89 -17.84
N ARG A 342 35.50 -10.64 -17.60
CA ARG A 342 34.57 -9.52 -17.39
C ARG A 342 33.76 -9.27 -18.66
N LEU A 343 32.45 -9.25 -18.50
CA LEU A 343 31.49 -8.97 -19.55
C LEU A 343 30.69 -7.74 -19.17
N THR A 344 30.58 -6.79 -20.11
CA THR A 344 29.66 -5.67 -19.99
C THR A 344 28.26 -6.15 -20.34
N ILE A 345 27.32 -5.97 -19.42
CA ILE A 345 25.95 -6.47 -19.52
C ILE A 345 24.94 -5.35 -19.31
N VAL A 346 23.74 -5.56 -19.83
CA VAL A 346 22.56 -4.73 -19.58
C VAL A 346 21.59 -5.51 -18.71
N ILE A 347 21.06 -4.85 -17.68
CA ILE A 347 20.10 -5.41 -16.74
C ILE A 347 18.81 -4.59 -16.85
N LYS A 348 17.73 -5.25 -17.27
CA LYS A 348 16.38 -4.68 -17.37
C LYS A 348 15.46 -5.30 -16.33
N PHE A 349 14.63 -4.48 -15.71
CA PHE A 349 13.48 -4.96 -14.94
C PHE A 349 12.21 -4.57 -15.67
N THR A 350 11.35 -5.55 -15.96
CA THR A 350 10.09 -5.34 -16.69
C THR A 350 8.99 -6.30 -16.24
N HIS A 351 7.72 -5.97 -16.47
CA HIS A 351 6.60 -6.83 -16.11
C HIS A 351 6.28 -7.90 -17.15
N SER A 352 6.69 -7.70 -18.40
CA SER A 352 6.46 -8.63 -19.51
C SER A 352 7.72 -8.73 -20.35
N TYR A 353 8.05 -9.93 -20.81
CA TYR A 353 9.19 -10.13 -21.69
C TYR A 353 9.03 -11.36 -22.57
N ASN A 354 9.17 -11.18 -23.88
CA ASN A 354 9.13 -12.30 -24.82
C ASN A 354 10.53 -12.88 -25.07
N LYS A 355 10.92 -13.83 -24.23
CA LYS A 355 12.19 -14.56 -24.37
C LYS A 355 12.34 -15.21 -25.76
N LYS A 356 11.27 -15.84 -26.28
CA LYS A 356 11.31 -16.56 -27.56
C LYS A 356 11.56 -15.62 -28.74
N ALA A 357 10.90 -14.46 -28.76
CA ALA A 357 11.10 -13.44 -29.79
C ALA A 357 12.55 -12.94 -29.81
N HIS A 358 13.10 -12.64 -28.63
CA HIS A 358 14.49 -12.21 -28.49
C HIS A 358 15.46 -13.30 -29.00
N GLU A 359 15.31 -14.55 -28.53
CA GLU A 359 16.20 -15.65 -28.95
C GLU A 359 16.12 -15.93 -30.46
N LEU A 360 14.94 -15.78 -31.08
CA LEU A 360 14.78 -15.89 -32.53
C LEU A 360 15.55 -14.79 -33.27
N CYS A 361 15.37 -13.52 -32.91
CA CYS A 361 16.12 -12.42 -33.52
C CYS A 361 17.63 -12.56 -33.27
N HIS A 362 18.05 -13.03 -32.09
CA HIS A 362 19.46 -13.28 -31.81
C HIS A 362 20.04 -14.38 -32.71
N SER A 363 19.27 -15.44 -33.01
CA SER A 363 19.72 -16.57 -33.85
C SER A 363 20.14 -16.18 -35.27
N ILE A 364 19.66 -15.03 -35.76
CA ILE A 364 20.02 -14.42 -37.04
C ILE A 364 20.87 -13.15 -36.88
N GLY A 365 21.43 -12.91 -35.69
CA GLY A 365 22.31 -11.78 -35.41
C GLY A 365 21.62 -10.43 -35.27
N LYS A 366 20.28 -10.40 -35.16
CA LYS A 366 19.45 -9.18 -35.13
C LYS A 366 18.98 -8.77 -33.74
N ALA A 367 19.55 -9.36 -32.70
CA ALA A 367 19.35 -8.95 -31.31
C ALA A 367 20.59 -9.30 -30.46
N PRO A 368 20.81 -8.59 -29.34
CA PRO A 368 21.88 -8.92 -28.40
C PRO A 368 21.76 -10.35 -27.88
N ARG A 369 22.86 -10.93 -27.36
CA ARG A 369 22.77 -12.24 -26.72
C ARG A 369 22.06 -12.11 -25.37
N LEU A 370 20.98 -12.87 -25.21
CA LEU A 370 20.28 -12.98 -23.95
C LEU A 370 21.03 -13.93 -23.00
N LEU A 371 21.36 -13.45 -21.79
CA LEU A 371 22.14 -14.19 -20.79
C LEU A 371 21.26 -14.82 -19.72
N CYS A 372 20.22 -14.12 -19.29
CA CYS A 372 19.34 -14.58 -18.23
C CYS A 372 17.94 -13.95 -18.35
N VAL A 373 16.92 -14.75 -18.04
CA VAL A 373 15.56 -14.28 -17.73
C VAL A 373 15.16 -14.96 -16.44
N SER A 374 14.98 -14.19 -15.37
CA SER A 374 14.62 -14.71 -14.05
C SER A 374 13.52 -13.88 -13.41
N SER A 375 12.78 -14.46 -12.47
CA SER A 375 11.82 -13.70 -11.67
C SER A 375 12.54 -12.87 -10.60
N ALA A 376 12.18 -11.59 -10.51
CA ALA A 376 12.58 -10.66 -9.46
C ALA A 376 11.31 -10.11 -8.80
N HIS A 377 10.78 -10.88 -7.84
CA HIS A 377 9.50 -10.59 -7.19
C HIS A 377 8.34 -10.48 -8.20
N THR A 378 7.77 -9.29 -8.38
CA THR A 378 6.64 -9.00 -9.28
C THR A 378 7.07 -8.65 -10.70
N MET A 379 8.38 -8.62 -10.96
CA MET A 379 8.96 -8.28 -12.26
C MET A 379 9.84 -9.43 -12.78
N HIS A 380 10.18 -9.35 -14.05
CA HIS A 380 11.25 -10.12 -14.66
C HIS A 380 12.54 -9.31 -14.63
N MET A 381 13.64 -9.95 -14.25
CA MET A 381 15.00 -9.47 -14.46
C MET A 381 15.54 -10.10 -15.73
N ILE A 382 15.87 -9.26 -16.70
CA ILE A 382 16.44 -9.64 -17.99
C ILE A 382 17.89 -9.19 -18.00
N ILE A 383 18.80 -10.10 -18.31
CA ILE A 383 20.22 -9.79 -18.47
C ILE A 383 20.63 -10.18 -19.87
N MET A 384 21.23 -9.24 -20.60
CA MET A 384 21.73 -9.43 -21.96
C MET A 384 23.11 -8.78 -22.11
N GLU A 385 23.81 -9.11 -23.19
CA GLU A 385 25.06 -8.42 -23.53
C GLU A 385 24.82 -6.93 -23.79
N TYR A 386 25.79 -6.11 -23.39
CA TYR A 386 25.80 -4.71 -23.79
C TYR A 386 26.25 -4.59 -25.24
N VAL A 387 25.50 -3.83 -26.01
CA VAL A 387 25.80 -3.49 -27.39
C VAL A 387 26.10 -2.00 -27.45
N ASP A 388 27.28 -1.66 -27.95
CA ASP A 388 27.67 -0.28 -28.21
C ASP A 388 27.11 0.14 -29.57
N GLY A 389 25.86 0.62 -29.55
CA GLY A 389 25.13 1.02 -30.74
C GLY A 389 24.35 2.32 -30.49
N GLN A 390 24.14 3.08 -31.56
CA GLN A 390 23.32 4.30 -31.52
C GLN A 390 21.88 3.96 -31.89
N LYS A 391 20.87 4.59 -31.30
CA LYS A 391 19.50 4.36 -31.73
C LYS A 391 19.28 4.91 -33.13
N LEU A 392 18.45 4.23 -33.92
CA LEU A 392 18.13 4.68 -35.29
C LEU A 392 17.50 6.09 -35.31
N CYS A 393 16.74 6.47 -34.28
CA CYS A 393 16.19 7.82 -34.15
C CYS A 393 17.24 8.92 -33.97
N ASP A 394 18.42 8.56 -33.45
CA ASP A 394 19.49 9.50 -33.11
C ASP A 394 20.58 9.54 -34.20
N CYS A 395 20.55 8.63 -35.18
CA CYS A 395 21.49 8.60 -36.28
C CYS A 395 21.21 9.73 -37.28
N CYS A 396 22.19 10.61 -37.53
CA CYS A 396 22.08 11.70 -38.50
C CYS A 396 22.99 11.54 -39.74
N ASP A 397 24.02 10.69 -39.66
CA ASP A 397 25.12 10.68 -40.63
C ASP A 397 25.11 9.46 -41.56
N LEU A 398 24.05 8.64 -41.51
CA LEU A 398 23.93 7.45 -42.35
C LEU A 398 23.55 7.82 -43.80
N LYS A 399 24.16 7.13 -44.76
CA LYS A 399 23.87 7.25 -46.19
C LYS A 399 22.60 6.48 -46.55
N GLY A 400 21.94 6.86 -47.65
CA GLY A 400 20.75 6.16 -48.15
C GLY A 400 20.96 4.65 -48.36
N SER A 401 22.15 4.23 -48.81
CA SER A 401 22.50 2.80 -48.92
C SER A 401 22.57 2.07 -47.57
N GLU A 402 23.00 2.78 -46.51
CA GLU A 402 23.13 2.24 -45.16
C GLU A 402 21.74 2.12 -44.51
N TYR A 403 20.87 3.12 -44.69
CA TYR A 403 19.45 3.00 -44.31
C TYR A 403 18.76 1.86 -45.05
N LYS A 404 18.98 1.70 -46.36
CA LYS A 404 18.45 0.58 -47.16
C LYS A 404 18.87 -0.77 -46.58
N ARG A 405 20.14 -0.89 -46.15
CA ARG A 405 20.66 -2.10 -45.49
C ARG A 405 19.95 -2.34 -44.15
N ILE A 406 19.92 -1.33 -43.27
CA ILE A 406 19.28 -1.40 -41.95
C ILE A 406 17.80 -1.80 -42.05
N ILE A 407 17.06 -1.23 -43.00
CA ILE A 407 15.64 -1.57 -43.18
C ILE A 407 15.45 -3.02 -43.65
N LYS A 408 16.25 -3.48 -44.61
CA LYS A 408 16.21 -4.88 -45.08
C LYS A 408 16.48 -5.86 -43.93
N ASP A 409 17.41 -5.48 -43.10
CA ASP A 409 17.84 -6.16 -41.90
C ASP A 409 16.66 -6.26 -40.89
N ILE A 410 15.95 -5.15 -40.62
CA ILE A 410 14.71 -5.14 -39.81
C ILE A 410 13.61 -6.03 -40.42
N GLU A 411 13.41 -5.98 -41.75
CA GLU A 411 12.43 -6.83 -42.45
C GLU A 411 12.72 -8.32 -42.22
N GLU A 412 13.98 -8.74 -42.29
CA GLU A 412 14.39 -10.13 -42.04
C GLU A 412 14.05 -10.57 -40.61
N ALA A 413 14.27 -9.69 -39.62
CA ALA A 413 13.92 -9.96 -38.24
C ALA A 413 12.39 -10.09 -38.04
N VAL A 414 11.61 -9.17 -38.59
CA VAL A 414 10.13 -9.20 -38.52
C VAL A 414 9.57 -10.43 -39.22
N ASP A 415 10.08 -10.77 -40.40
CA ASP A 415 9.69 -11.97 -41.16
C ASP A 415 9.91 -13.25 -40.35
N LEU A 416 11.05 -13.36 -39.66
CA LEU A 416 11.33 -14.52 -38.81
C LEU A 416 10.34 -14.61 -37.64
N LEU A 417 10.02 -13.50 -36.99
CA LEU A 417 9.03 -13.46 -35.91
C LEU A 417 7.64 -13.86 -36.44
N HIS A 418 7.22 -13.31 -37.58
CA HIS A 418 5.91 -13.56 -38.18
C HIS A 418 5.75 -15.02 -38.61
N LYS A 419 6.80 -15.64 -39.18
CA LYS A 419 6.84 -17.09 -39.49
C LYS A 419 6.65 -17.96 -38.25
N ASN A 420 7.02 -17.46 -37.08
CA ASN A 420 6.84 -18.12 -35.78
C ASN A 420 5.57 -17.66 -35.04
N SER A 421 4.67 -16.95 -35.73
CA SER A 421 3.42 -16.39 -35.19
C SER A 421 3.63 -15.41 -34.04
N ILE A 422 4.73 -14.65 -34.07
CA ILE A 422 5.06 -13.61 -33.09
C ILE A 422 4.97 -12.24 -33.78
N VAL A 423 4.38 -11.27 -33.09
CA VAL A 423 4.32 -9.85 -33.43
C VAL A 423 5.28 -9.12 -32.49
N PHE A 424 6.11 -8.20 -33.00
CA PHE A 424 7.02 -7.40 -32.18
C PHE A 424 6.28 -6.28 -31.44
N ALA A 425 5.25 -5.72 -32.08
CA ALA A 425 4.23 -4.80 -31.57
C ALA A 425 4.69 -3.36 -31.27
N ASP A 426 5.96 -3.16 -30.93
CA ASP A 426 6.55 -1.85 -30.62
C ASP A 426 7.75 -1.50 -31.51
N LEU A 427 7.64 -1.74 -32.83
CA LEU A 427 8.74 -1.62 -33.80
C LEU A 427 9.01 -0.15 -34.18
N ARG A 428 9.54 0.61 -33.24
CA ARG A 428 9.90 2.02 -33.43
C ARG A 428 11.42 2.18 -33.54
N ASP A 429 11.84 3.24 -34.21
CA ASP A 429 13.26 3.62 -34.36
C ASP A 429 14.01 3.77 -33.02
N SER A 430 13.30 4.11 -31.94
CA SER A 430 13.86 4.16 -30.58
C SER A 430 14.18 2.79 -29.95
N ASN A 431 13.65 1.71 -30.54
CA ASN A 431 13.86 0.30 -30.15
C ASN A 431 14.77 -0.45 -31.15
N ILE A 432 15.44 0.29 -32.04
CA ILE A 432 16.40 -0.24 -33.01
C ILE A 432 17.75 0.40 -32.72
N LEU A 433 18.75 -0.42 -32.43
CA LEU A 433 20.15 0.00 -32.34
C LEU A 433 20.83 -0.21 -33.69
N VAL A 434 21.66 0.75 -34.08
CA VAL A 434 22.54 0.69 -35.24
C VAL A 434 23.96 0.49 -34.72
N ILE A 435 24.59 -0.59 -35.17
CA ILE A 435 25.97 -0.94 -34.85
C ILE A 435 26.82 -0.89 -36.11
N LYS A 436 28.12 -0.64 -35.95
CA LYS A 436 29.08 -0.66 -37.04
C LYS A 436 30.07 -1.82 -36.86
N ASN A 437 30.06 -2.78 -37.78
CA ASN A 437 30.99 -3.91 -37.82
C ASN A 437 31.82 -3.84 -39.10
N GLU A 438 33.14 -3.81 -39.02
CA GLU A 438 34.05 -3.96 -40.18
C GLU A 438 33.64 -3.11 -41.42
N ASP A 439 33.15 -1.89 -41.16
CA ASP A 439 32.63 -0.90 -42.12
C ASP A 439 31.20 -1.07 -42.65
N GLU A 440 30.45 -2.08 -42.22
CA GLU A 440 29.02 -2.20 -42.46
C GLU A 440 28.18 -1.81 -41.24
N TYR A 441 27.05 -1.15 -41.49
CA TYR A 441 26.04 -0.87 -40.47
C TYR A 441 25.00 -1.98 -40.45
N HIS A 442 24.73 -2.48 -39.24
CA HIS A 442 23.69 -3.46 -38.98
C HIS A 442 22.74 -2.96 -37.91
N GLU A 443 21.53 -3.49 -37.92
CA GLU A 443 20.54 -3.26 -36.89
C GLU A 443 20.67 -4.29 -35.76
N MET A 444 20.18 -3.92 -34.58
CA MET A 444 19.78 -4.85 -33.55
C MET A 444 18.46 -4.39 -32.94
N LEU A 445 17.47 -5.27 -32.94
CA LEU A 445 16.21 -5.04 -32.23
C LEU A 445 16.43 -5.20 -30.72
N VAL A 446 15.87 -4.25 -29.97
CA VAL A 446 15.85 -4.26 -28.50
C VAL A 446 14.44 -4.00 -28.00
N ASP A 447 14.18 -4.27 -26.72
CA ASP A 447 12.87 -4.05 -26.08
C ASP A 447 11.74 -5.00 -26.56
N PHE A 448 11.88 -6.29 -26.23
CA PHE A 448 10.90 -7.34 -26.53
C PHE A 448 9.76 -7.45 -25.50
N ASP A 449 9.46 -6.39 -24.75
CA ASP A 449 8.49 -6.43 -23.64
C ASP A 449 7.05 -6.64 -24.13
N TRP A 450 6.76 -6.10 -25.33
CA TRP A 450 5.41 -6.08 -25.92
C TRP A 450 5.22 -7.16 -26.98
N ALA A 451 6.29 -7.86 -27.35
CA ALA A 451 6.22 -8.91 -28.35
C ALA A 451 5.35 -10.07 -27.85
N GLY A 452 4.55 -10.67 -28.72
CA GLY A 452 3.58 -11.69 -28.33
C GLY A 452 3.04 -12.49 -29.50
N GLU A 453 2.26 -13.52 -29.20
CA GLU A 453 1.60 -14.35 -30.20
C GLU A 453 0.52 -13.54 -30.95
N ASP A 454 0.58 -13.64 -32.27
CA ASP A 454 -0.39 -13.06 -33.21
C ASP A 454 -1.82 -13.52 -32.88
N ASN A 455 -2.77 -12.58 -32.88
CA ASN A 455 -4.18 -12.78 -32.57
C ASN A 455 -4.48 -13.39 -31.18
N LYS A 456 -3.52 -13.36 -30.24
CA LYS A 456 -3.69 -13.94 -28.89
C LYS A 456 -3.25 -13.01 -27.77
N ASN A 457 -2.01 -12.54 -27.81
CA ASN A 457 -1.52 -11.61 -26.81
C ASN A 457 -2.11 -10.22 -27.04
N LEU A 458 -2.17 -9.43 -25.98
CA LEU A 458 -2.80 -8.12 -26.00
C LEU A 458 -1.73 -7.04 -25.85
N TYR A 459 -1.98 -5.88 -26.44
CA TYR A 459 -1.30 -4.65 -26.02
C TYR A 459 -1.55 -4.38 -24.53
N PRO A 460 -0.58 -3.76 -23.83
CA PRO A 460 -0.78 -3.37 -22.45
C PRO A 460 -1.92 -2.36 -22.31
N ALA A 461 -2.49 -2.28 -21.10
CA ALA A 461 -3.35 -1.16 -20.75
C ALA A 461 -2.51 0.12 -20.63
N PHE A 462 -3.10 1.28 -20.97
CA PHE A 462 -2.47 2.61 -20.89
C PHE A 462 -1.33 2.82 -21.90
N MET A 463 -1.55 2.49 -23.17
CA MET A 463 -0.64 2.84 -24.26
C MET A 463 -0.48 4.37 -24.35
N ASN A 464 0.69 4.82 -24.80
CA ASN A 464 0.94 6.25 -24.94
C ASN A 464 0.10 6.83 -26.10
N ALA A 465 -0.87 7.69 -25.77
CA ALA A 465 -1.77 8.33 -26.73
C ALA A 465 -1.06 9.32 -27.68
N ASP A 466 0.14 9.79 -27.33
CA ASP A 466 0.93 10.71 -28.17
C ASP A 466 1.61 9.99 -29.36
N ILE A 467 1.58 8.65 -29.37
CA ILE A 467 2.11 7.84 -30.47
C ILE A 467 0.99 7.54 -31.45
N ASN A 468 1.25 7.77 -32.74
CA ASN A 468 0.35 7.37 -33.81
C ASN A 468 0.45 5.85 -34.04
N TRP A 469 -0.23 5.07 -33.20
CA TRP A 469 -0.25 3.61 -33.27
C TRP A 469 -0.93 3.12 -34.56
N PRO A 470 -0.60 1.89 -35.02
CA PRO A 470 -1.32 1.25 -36.12
C PRO A 470 -2.84 1.24 -35.87
N THR A 471 -3.64 1.31 -36.94
CA THR A 471 -5.10 1.20 -36.83
C THR A 471 -5.48 -0.11 -36.12
N GLU A 472 -6.41 -0.04 -35.17
CA GLU A 472 -6.84 -1.15 -34.29
C GLU A 472 -5.84 -1.60 -33.20
N ALA A 473 -4.64 -1.02 -33.15
CA ALA A 473 -3.71 -1.19 -32.02
C ALA A 473 -4.11 -0.25 -30.86
N GLU A 474 -4.99 -0.75 -29.99
CA GLU A 474 -5.48 -0.02 -28.81
C GLU A 474 -5.25 -0.80 -27.52
N ASP A 475 -5.45 -0.13 -26.38
CA ASP A 475 -5.39 -0.72 -25.05
C ASP A 475 -6.15 -2.05 -24.94
N ASN A 476 -5.44 -3.09 -24.50
CA ASN A 476 -5.98 -4.45 -24.32
C ASN A 476 -6.57 -5.08 -25.60
N LYS A 477 -6.22 -4.59 -26.80
CA LYS A 477 -6.56 -5.25 -28.07
C LYS A 477 -5.48 -6.24 -28.46
N VAL A 478 -5.87 -7.20 -29.30
CA VAL A 478 -4.97 -8.25 -29.77
C VAL A 478 -3.84 -7.68 -30.62
N LEU A 479 -2.65 -8.25 -30.45
CA LEU A 479 -1.52 -8.02 -31.34
C LEU A 479 -1.82 -8.66 -32.70
N LYS A 480 -1.48 -7.96 -33.77
CA LYS A 480 -1.63 -8.43 -35.15
C LYS A 480 -0.36 -8.18 -35.94
N LYS A 481 0.04 -9.11 -36.80
CA LYS A 481 1.21 -8.96 -37.68
C LYS A 481 1.16 -7.68 -38.51
N GLU A 482 -0.03 -7.26 -38.93
CA GLU A 482 -0.27 -6.03 -39.68
C GLU A 482 0.21 -4.79 -38.94
N HIS A 483 0.28 -4.83 -37.60
CA HIS A 483 0.81 -3.73 -36.80
C HIS A 483 2.33 -3.55 -37.00
N ASP A 484 3.09 -4.64 -37.11
CA ASP A 484 4.52 -4.56 -37.43
C ASP A 484 4.74 -4.09 -38.88
N ILE A 485 3.88 -4.52 -39.82
CA ILE A 485 3.93 -4.05 -41.21
C ILE A 485 3.70 -2.54 -41.28
N HIS A 486 2.72 -2.03 -40.55
CA HIS A 486 2.49 -0.59 -40.44
C HIS A 486 3.75 0.14 -39.94
N TRP A 487 4.39 -0.38 -38.89
CA TRP A 487 5.63 0.20 -38.36
C TRP A 487 6.79 0.15 -39.36
N LEU A 488 6.96 -0.96 -40.09
CA LEU A 488 7.93 -1.07 -41.18
C LEU A 488 7.69 0.00 -42.25
N ASP A 489 6.43 0.23 -42.64
CA ASP A 489 6.08 1.27 -43.62
C ASP A 489 6.34 2.69 -43.11
N VAL A 490 6.16 2.93 -41.81
CA VAL A 490 6.57 4.20 -41.17
C VAL A 490 8.09 4.37 -41.24
N LEU A 491 8.86 3.34 -40.89
CA LEU A 491 10.33 3.38 -40.94
C LEU A 491 10.84 3.59 -42.37
N LYS A 492 10.28 2.87 -43.35
CA LYS A 492 10.62 3.03 -44.77
C LYS A 492 10.37 4.45 -45.25
N ARG A 493 9.19 5.03 -44.95
CA ARG A 493 8.87 6.41 -45.34
C ARG A 493 9.80 7.42 -44.68
N LYS A 494 10.20 7.16 -43.43
CA LYS A 494 11.08 8.06 -42.69
C LYS A 494 12.52 8.02 -43.19
N TYR A 495 13.05 6.85 -43.54
CA TYR A 495 14.48 6.63 -43.75
C TYR A 495 14.90 6.26 -45.18
N LEU A 496 13.98 5.77 -46.03
CA LEU A 496 14.30 5.32 -47.40
C LEU A 496 13.77 6.22 -48.52
N ASN A 497 12.98 7.24 -48.19
CA ASN A 497 12.48 8.17 -49.21
C ASN A 497 13.64 9.01 -49.76
N GLU A 498 14.24 8.56 -50.86
CA GLU A 498 14.90 9.41 -51.85
C GLU A 498 13.86 10.37 -52.45
N VAL A 499 14.20 11.66 -52.55
CA VAL A 499 13.84 12.57 -53.65
C VAL A 499 12.49 12.26 -54.35
N LYS A 500 11.39 12.77 -53.81
CA LYS A 500 10.28 13.17 -54.67
C LYS A 500 10.42 14.66 -54.93
N GLU A 501 10.69 15.04 -56.18
CA GLU A 501 10.32 16.36 -56.68
C GLU A 501 8.90 16.64 -56.21
N MET A 502 8.72 17.71 -55.44
CA MET A 502 7.38 18.23 -55.20
C MET A 502 6.85 18.70 -56.55
N PRO A 503 5.61 18.34 -56.94
CA PRO A 503 4.87 19.19 -57.85
C PRO A 503 4.79 20.57 -57.20
N THR A 504 5.29 21.58 -57.88
CA THR A 504 5.48 22.96 -57.44
C THR A 504 4.16 23.73 -57.24
N ILE A 505 3.13 23.14 -56.60
CA ILE A 505 1.81 23.80 -56.46
C ILE A 505 1.18 23.72 -55.06
N GLU A 506 1.62 22.91 -54.10
CA GLU A 506 0.94 22.82 -52.79
C GLU A 506 1.76 23.24 -51.54
N VAL A 507 2.90 23.93 -51.73
CA VAL A 507 3.73 24.40 -50.60
C VAL A 507 3.33 25.78 -50.07
N GLU A 508 2.63 26.60 -50.85
CA GLU A 508 2.27 27.95 -50.41
C GLU A 508 1.04 28.00 -49.49
N GLU A 509 0.15 27.01 -49.48
CA GLU A 509 -1.07 27.07 -48.64
C GLU A 509 -0.91 26.46 -47.24
N ILE A 510 0.00 25.50 -47.05
CA ILE A 510 0.19 24.87 -45.72
C ILE A 510 1.07 25.75 -44.81
N LEU A 511 2.11 26.40 -45.35
CA LEU A 511 3.00 27.29 -44.60
C LEU A 511 2.32 28.59 -44.13
N ILE A 512 1.26 29.04 -44.79
CA ILE A 512 0.50 30.24 -44.36
C ILE A 512 -0.45 29.92 -43.20
N THR A 513 -0.84 28.65 -43.04
CA THR A 513 -1.79 28.24 -42.00
C THR A 513 -1.08 27.99 -40.66
N GLU A 514 0.08 27.33 -40.68
CA GLU A 514 0.85 27.06 -39.45
C GLU A 514 1.54 28.30 -38.85
N VAL A 515 1.93 29.29 -39.67
CA VAL A 515 2.50 30.55 -39.16
C VAL A 515 1.41 31.46 -38.55
N LYS A 516 0.14 31.36 -38.98
CA LYS A 516 -0.96 32.15 -38.37
C LYS A 516 -1.39 31.63 -37.00
N GLU A 517 -1.30 30.32 -36.75
CA GLU A 517 -1.64 29.75 -35.44
C GLU A 517 -0.53 29.99 -34.40
N MET A 518 0.73 30.13 -34.83
CA MET A 518 1.86 30.41 -33.92
C MET A 518 1.91 31.85 -33.37
N PHE A 519 1.19 32.81 -33.98
CA PHE A 519 1.10 34.19 -33.50
C PHE A 519 -0.23 34.52 -32.78
N ALA A 520 -1.10 33.55 -32.55
CA ALA A 520 -2.34 33.73 -31.79
C ALA A 520 -2.23 33.42 -30.28
N TYR A 521 -1.04 33.03 -29.81
CA TYR A 521 -0.75 32.70 -28.39
C TYR A 521 0.47 33.42 -27.82
N TYR A 522 0.67 34.69 -28.22
CA TYR A 522 1.50 35.65 -27.48
C TYR A 522 0.70 36.88 -27.07
#